data_AF-A0A9N8WHX3-F1
#
_entry.id   AF-A0A9N8WHX3-F1
#
_cell.length_a   1.000
_cell.length_b   1.000
_cell.length_c   1.000
_cell.angle_alpha   90.00
_cell.angle_beta   90.00
_cell.angle_gamma   90.00
#
_symmetry.space_group_name_H-M   'P 1'
#
loop_
_entity.id
_entity.type
_entity.pdbx_description
1 polymer ?
#
loop_
_entity_poly.entity_id
_entity_poly.type
_entity_poly.pdbx_seq_one_letter_code
_entity_poly.pdbx_strand_id
1 'polypeptide(L)' 'DGGIDIKGEVAVIPFVTQCKNHEEKVGVDVVREFEGVLVRESQNTIGILVTSRRDGFTRGAKNWIKN' A
#
# COMPACT_ATOMS: atom_id res chain seq x y z
N ASP A 1 5.71 7.40 9.33
CA ASP A 1 6.71 6.45 9.85
C ASP A 1 6.92 5.27 8.89
N GLY A 2 7.15 5.52 7.59
CA GLY A 2 7.87 4.64 6.65
C GLY A 2 7.49 3.16 6.49
N GLY A 3 6.42 2.68 7.14
CA GLY A 3 6.34 1.27 7.50
C GLY A 3 4.97 0.63 7.27
N ILE A 4 4.90 -0.61 7.74
CA ILE A 4 3.69 -1.44 7.76
C ILE A 4 2.99 -1.21 9.09
N ASP A 5 1.73 -0.80 9.04
CA ASP A 5 0.91 -0.56 10.22
C ASP A 5 0.32 -1.86 10.77
N ILE A 6 -0.02 -2.80 9.88
CA ILE A 6 -0.65 -4.08 10.25
C ILE A 6 0.03 -5.20 9.47
N LYS A 7 0.36 -6.29 10.17
CA LYS A 7 0.72 -7.58 9.58
C LYS A 7 -0.33 -8.61 9.96
N GLY A 8 -0.68 -9.50 9.04
CA GLY A 8 -1.60 -10.58 9.31
C GLY A 8 -1.52 -11.69 8.27
N GLU A 9 -2.43 -12.65 8.39
CA GLU A 9 -2.53 -13.79 7.50
C GLU A 9 -4.01 -14.09 7.25
N VAL A 10 -4.36 -14.41 6.01
CA VAL A 10 -5.68 -14.91 5.63
C VAL A 10 -5.52 -16.19 4.82
N ALA A 11 -6.06 -17.29 5.32
CA ALA A 11 -5.98 -18.61 4.66
C ALA A 11 -4.55 -18.94 4.20
N VAL A 12 -3.56 -18.88 5.11
CA VAL A 12 -2.12 -19.09 4.87
C VAL A 12 -1.42 -18.13 3.92
N ILE A 13 -2.09 -17.04 3.52
CA ILE A 13 -1.50 -15.97 2.70
C ILE A 13 -1.19 -14.78 3.61
N PRO A 14 0.09 -14.42 3.79
CA PRO A 14 0.46 -13.27 4.59
C PRO A 14 -0.01 -11.97 3.91
N PHE A 15 -0.39 -10.97 4.68
CA PHE A 15 -0.66 -9.63 4.19
C PHE A 15 -0.03 -8.57 5.08
N VAL A 16 0.26 -7.44 4.47
CA VAL A 16 0.76 -6.25 5.14
C VAL A 16 -0.06 -5.05 4.71
N THR A 17 -0.42 -4.21 5.67
CA THR A 17 -1.24 -3.02 5.43
C THR A 17 -0.47 -1.77 5.79
N GLN A 18 -0.52 -0.77 4.93
CA GLN A 18 -0.13 0.59 5.24
C GLN A 18 -1.35 1.52 5.14
N CYS A 19 -1.51 2.40 6.12
CA CYS A 19 -2.61 3.31 6.30
C CYS A 19 -2.09 4.75 6.18
N LYS A 20 -2.67 5.54 5.27
CA LYS A 20 -2.31 6.94 5.07
C LYS A 20 -3.51 7.85 5.25
N ASN A 21 -3.43 8.71 6.27
CA ASN A 21 -4.39 9.78 6.52
C ASN A 21 -3.81 11.11 6.03
N HIS A 22 -3.80 11.32 4.70
CA HIS A 22 -3.29 12.55 4.09
C HIS A 22 -4.44 13.50 3.74
N GLU A 23 -4.18 14.81 3.79
CA GLU A 23 -5.09 15.81 3.24
C GLU A 23 -5.14 15.77 1.71
N GLU A 24 -4.07 15.31 1.05
CA GLU A 24 -4.03 15.16 -0.41
C GLU A 24 -4.25 13.72 -0.87
N LYS A 25 -4.56 13.56 -2.17
CA LYS A 25 -4.66 12.23 -2.79
C LYS A 25 -3.35 11.47 -2.66
N VAL A 26 -3.45 10.16 -2.54
CA VAL A 26 -2.27 9.28 -2.53
C VAL A 26 -1.59 9.30 -3.91
N GLY A 27 -0.37 9.79 -3.92
CA GLY A 27 0.51 9.89 -5.09
C GLY A 27 1.24 8.59 -5.41
N VAL A 28 1.95 8.60 -6.54
CA VAL A 28 2.75 7.45 -7.00
C VAL A 28 3.99 7.22 -6.11
N ASP A 29 4.50 8.27 -5.50
CA ASP A 29 5.58 8.26 -4.52
C ASP A 29 5.24 7.35 -3.33
N VAL A 30 4.04 7.51 -2.75
CA VAL A 30 3.58 6.68 -1.62
C VAL A 30 3.41 5.22 -2.04
N VAL A 31 2.88 4.97 -3.24
CA VAL A 31 2.74 3.60 -3.76
C VAL A 31 4.10 2.93 -3.92
N ARG A 32 5.09 3.64 -4.46
CA ARG A 32 6.46 3.14 -4.64
C ARG A 32 7.19 2.93 -3.32
N GLU A 33 6.97 3.79 -2.33
CA GLU A 33 7.48 3.59 -0.97
C GLU A 33 6.94 2.28 -0.40
N PHE A 34 5.62 2.07 -0.50
CA PHE A 34 4.98 0.85 -0.02
C PHE A 34 5.45 -0.40 -0.77
N GLU A 35 5.60 -0.32 -2.09
CA GLU A 35 6.16 -1.39 -2.92
C GLU A 35 7.58 -1.77 -2.49
N GLY A 36 8.44 -0.78 -2.22
CA GLY A 36 9.79 -1.01 -1.73
C GLY A 36 9.83 -1.70 -0.35
N VAL A 37 8.79 -1.52 0.46
CA VAL A 37 8.62 -2.26 1.72
C VAL A 37 8.11 -3.69 1.43
N LEU A 38 7.14 -3.85 0.55
CA LEU A 38 6.55 -5.14 0.19
C LEU A 38 7.59 -6.11 -0.40
N VAL A 39 8.55 -5.62 -1.19
CA VAL A 39 9.67 -6.42 -1.74
C VAL A 39 10.52 -7.11 -0.67
N ARG A 40 10.49 -6.62 0.57
CA ARG A 40 11.22 -7.21 1.71
C ARG A 40 10.43 -8.29 2.43
N GLU A 41 9.14 -8.42 2.14
CA GLU A 41 8.28 -9.46 2.68
C GLU A 41 8.38 -10.75 1.84
N SER A 42 7.77 -11.83 2.30
CA SER A 42 7.77 -13.09 1.56
C SER A 42 7.07 -12.94 0.20
N GLN A 43 7.51 -13.68 -0.83
CA GLN A 43 7.04 -13.53 -2.22
C GLN A 43 5.52 -13.68 -2.42
N ASN A 44 4.80 -14.30 -1.48
CA ASN A 44 3.34 -14.47 -1.55
C ASN A 44 2.57 -13.47 -0.68
N THR A 45 3.22 -12.42 -0.18
CA THR A 45 2.59 -11.43 0.70
C THR A 45 1.73 -10.46 -0.09
N ILE A 46 0.48 -10.28 0.34
CA ILE A 46 -0.43 -9.28 -0.22
C ILE A 46 -0.14 -7.91 0.41
N GLY A 47 0.09 -6.89 -0.41
CA GLY A 47 0.16 -5.50 0.06
C GLY A 47 -1.21 -4.81 0.01
N ILE A 48 -1.62 -4.18 1.11
CA ILE A 48 -2.86 -3.40 1.21
C ILE A 48 -2.50 -1.94 1.55
N LEU A 49 -2.84 -1.00 0.68
CA LEU A 49 -2.67 0.43 0.94
C LEU A 49 -4.04 1.08 1.14
N VAL A 50 -4.27 1.64 2.33
CA VAL A 50 -5.55 2.22 2.75
C VAL A 50 -5.42 3.73 2.93
N THR A 51 -6.44 4.47 2.49
CA THR A 51 -6.54 5.90 2.77
C THR A 51 -7.96 6.29 3.16
N SER A 52 -8.08 7.27 4.05
CA SER A 52 -9.35 7.84 4.51
C SER A 52 -10.00 8.78 3.49
N ARG A 53 -9.26 9.21 2.44
CA ARG A 53 -9.76 10.14 1.43
C ARG A 53 -10.77 9.50 0.48
N ARG A 54 -11.91 10.17 0.28
CA ARG A 54 -12.99 9.72 -0.62
C ARG A 54 -12.58 9.64 -2.10
N ASP A 55 -11.75 10.56 -2.55
CA ASP A 55 -11.20 10.57 -3.91
C ASP A 55 -9.85 9.84 -4.00
N GLY A 56 -9.37 9.28 -2.88
CA GLY A 56 -8.35 8.26 -2.73
C GLY A 56 -7.04 8.54 -3.45
N PHE A 57 -6.80 7.81 -4.54
CA PHE A 57 -5.54 7.76 -5.28
C PHE A 57 -5.56 8.67 -6.51
N THR A 58 -4.40 9.28 -6.79
CA THR A 58 -4.17 9.98 -8.06
C THR A 58 -4.28 9.03 -9.26
N ARG A 59 -4.50 9.58 -10.47
CA ARG A 59 -4.50 8.77 -11.70
C ARG A 59 -3.14 8.08 -11.94
N GLY A 60 -2.04 8.77 -11.62
CA GLY A 60 -0.69 8.21 -11.71
C GLY A 60 -0.51 6.99 -10.82
N ALA A 61 -0.92 7.08 -9.55
CA ALA A 61 -0.91 5.96 -8.62
C ALA A 61 -1.75 4.77 -9.11
N LYS A 62 -2.97 5.01 -9.60
CA LYS A 62 -3.85 3.96 -10.14
C LYS A 62 -3.26 3.27 -11.38
N ASN A 63 -2.57 4.01 -12.23
CA ASN A 63 -1.91 3.44 -13.41
C ASN A 63 -0.68 2.61 -13.02
N TRP A 64 0.09 3.04 -12.01
CA TRP A 64 1.23 2.27 -11.51
C TRP A 64 0.81 0.90 -10.98
N ILE A 65 -0.26 0.83 -10.19
CA ILE A 65 -0.78 -0.42 -9.59
C ILE A 65 -1.29 -1.43 -10.65
N LYS A 66 -1.70 -0.93 -11.82
CA LYS A 66 -2.27 -1.78 -12.89
C LYS A 66 -1.22 -2.34 -13.85
N ASN A 67 -0.01 -1.82 -13.82
CA ASN A 67 1.11 -2.33 -14.61
C ASN A 67 1.68 -3.58 -13.96
#